data_AF-A0AAE3L4C0-F1
#
_entry.id   AF-A0AAE3L4C0-F1
#
_cell.length_a   1.000
_cell.length_b   1.000
_cell.length_c   1.000
_cell.angle_alpha   90.00
_cell.angle_beta   90.00
_cell.angle_gamma   90.00
#
_symmetry.space_group_name_H-M   'P 1'
#
loop_
_entity.id
_entity.type
_entity.pdbx_description
1 polymer ?
#
loop_
_entity_poly.entity_id
_entity_poly.type
_entity_poly.pdbx_seq_one_letter_code
_entity_poly.pdbx_strand_id
1 'polypeptide(L)'
;MRWNPSVIPLFYLLILMAITTGARRGELEKLCWCDIDLQQQQAHCKDTKNGTDKVLHLTDIVVAELKNHRALGHGLIFGSPHNPLSIYDFRNESHRALEQAEIALFNEKGEKLVFHSLRHAFFQL
;
A
#
# COMPACT_ATOMS: atom_id res chain seq x y z
N MET A 1 10.51 -17.34 10.94
CA MET A 1 9.45 -16.70 10.13
C MET A 1 9.69 -17.12 8.68
N ARG A 2 8.76 -17.88 8.07
CA ARG A 2 8.94 -18.41 6.70
C ARG A 2 8.66 -17.30 5.68
N TRP A 3 9.61 -17.07 4.78
CA TRP A 3 9.52 -16.09 3.70
C TRP A 3 8.35 -16.41 2.77
N ASN A 4 7.49 -15.41 2.51
CA ASN A 4 6.42 -15.50 1.52
C ASN A 4 6.70 -14.49 0.40
N PRO A 5 7.07 -14.94 -0.82
CA PRO A 5 7.43 -14.05 -1.93
C PRO A 5 6.31 -13.11 -2.37
N SER A 6 5.04 -13.42 -2.08
CA SER A 6 3.90 -12.62 -2.52
C SER A 6 3.62 -11.37 -1.69
N VAL A 7 4.28 -11.19 -0.55
CA VAL A 7 4.01 -10.09 0.39
C VAL A 7 4.81 -8.80 0.06
N ILE A 8 6.06 -8.92 -0.40
CA ILE A 8 6.88 -7.77 -0.81
C ILE A 8 6.24 -7.01 -2.00
N PRO A 9 5.70 -7.69 -3.03
CA PRO A 9 4.97 -7.02 -4.10
C PRO A 9 3.73 -6.24 -3.64
N LEU A 10 2.97 -6.75 -2.66
CA LEU A 10 1.83 -6.02 -2.09
C LEU A 10 2.25 -4.77 -1.32
N PHE A 11 3.42 -4.80 -0.65
CA PHE A 11 3.97 -3.61 -0.01
C PHE A 11 4.38 -2.56 -1.05
N TYR A 12 4.99 -2.98 -2.16
CA TYR A 12 5.31 -2.10 -3.28
C TYR A 12 4.05 -1.43 -3.85
N LEU A 13 2.99 -2.21 -4.12
CA LEU A 13 1.71 -1.67 -4.59
C LEU A 13 1.11 -0.65 -3.60
N LEU A 14 1.16 -0.93 -2.29
CA LEU A 14 0.68 -0.01 -1.26
C LEU A 14 1.42 1.34 -1.29
N ILE A 15 2.75 1.30 -1.44
CA ILE A 15 3.59 2.50 -1.55
C ILE A 15 3.30 3.23 -2.86
N LEU A 16 3.22 2.52 -3.98
CA LEU A 16 2.95 3.08 -5.29
C LEU A 16 1.62 3.83 -5.31
N MET A 17 0.55 3.24 -4.78
CA MET A 17 -0.75 3.88 -4.62
C MET A 17 -0.66 5.11 -3.70
N ALA A 18 0.07 5.02 -2.58
CA ALA A 18 0.21 6.16 -1.66
C ALA A 18 0.94 7.34 -2.30
N ILE A 19 1.91 7.10 -3.18
CA ILE A 19 2.67 8.14 -3.88
C ILE A 19 1.83 8.77 -5.00
N THR A 20 1.18 7.95 -5.83
CA THR A 20 0.46 8.45 -7.03
C THR A 20 -0.89 9.08 -6.70
N THR A 21 -1.57 8.64 -5.64
CA THR A 21 -2.92 9.12 -5.29
C THR A 21 -2.94 10.11 -4.11
N GLY A 22 -1.82 10.25 -3.39
CA GLY A 22 -1.75 11.05 -2.18
C GLY A 22 -2.56 10.51 -0.99
N ALA A 23 -3.22 9.36 -1.11
CA ALA A 23 -4.06 8.77 -0.07
C ALA A 23 -3.29 8.42 1.21
N ARG A 24 -4.01 8.39 2.35
CA ARG A 24 -3.42 7.99 3.62
C ARG A 24 -3.29 6.48 3.68
N ARG A 25 -2.23 6.00 4.35
CA ARG A 25 -1.98 4.56 4.52
C ARG A 25 -3.20 3.81 5.07
N GLY A 26 -3.84 4.33 6.12
CA GLY A 26 -5.02 3.70 6.72
C GLY A 26 -6.29 3.73 5.86
N GLU A 27 -6.35 4.59 4.84
CA GLU A 27 -7.42 4.57 3.82
C GLU A 27 -7.15 3.46 2.82
N LEU A 28 -5.91 3.34 2.34
CA LEU A 28 -5.48 2.32 1.38
C LEU A 28 -5.53 0.91 1.96
N GLU A 29 -5.05 0.70 3.19
CA GLU A 29 -5.03 -0.61 3.86
C GLU A 29 -6.44 -1.20 4.06
N LYS A 30 -7.49 -0.37 4.01
CA LYS A 30 -8.89 -0.79 4.15
C LYS A 30 -9.60 -1.01 2.82
N LEU A 31 -8.96 -0.73 1.69
CA LEU A 31 -9.58 -0.96 0.37
C LEU A 31 -9.82 -2.45 0.15
N CYS A 32 -11.03 -2.78 -0.27
CA CYS A 32 -11.40 -4.09 -0.76
C CYS A 32 -11.34 -4.13 -2.28
N TRP A 33 -11.23 -5.33 -2.86
CA TRP A 33 -11.26 -5.48 -4.32
C TRP A 33 -12.56 -4.96 -4.96
N CYS A 34 -13.68 -4.94 -4.21
CA CYS A 34 -14.94 -4.36 -4.67
C CYS A 34 -14.95 -2.83 -4.73
N ASP A 35 -13.97 -2.17 -4.12
CA ASP A 35 -13.84 -0.71 -4.15
C ASP A 35 -12.99 -0.23 -5.35
N ILE A 36 -12.49 -1.16 -6.18
CA ILE A 36 -11.67 -0.86 -7.36
C ILE A 36 -12.48 -1.03 -8.64
N ASP A 37 -12.66 0.08 -9.37
CA ASP A 37 -13.14 0.08 -10.74
C ASP A 37 -11.94 0.15 -11.71
N LEU A 38 -11.53 -1.01 -12.23
CA LEU A 38 -10.43 -1.09 -13.20
C LEU A 38 -10.79 -0.56 -14.59
N GLN A 39 -12.09 -0.39 -14.91
CA GLN A 39 -12.52 0.20 -16.19
C GLN A 39 -12.38 1.71 -16.14
N GLN A 40 -12.81 2.32 -15.04
CA GLN A 40 -12.72 3.76 -14.81
C GLN A 40 -11.38 4.18 -14.21
N GLN A 41 -10.51 3.22 -13.86
CA GLN A 41 -9.24 3.43 -13.16
C GLN A 41 -9.43 4.20 -11.85
N GLN A 42 -10.39 3.77 -11.03
CA GLN A 42 -10.78 4.46 -9.81
C GLN A 42 -10.73 3.51 -8.60
N ALA A 43 -10.33 4.06 -7.45
CA ALA A 43 -10.51 3.42 -6.15
C ALA A 43 -11.41 4.28 -5.26
N HIS A 44 -12.42 3.66 -4.66
CA HIS A 44 -13.41 4.32 -3.82
C HIS A 44 -13.07 4.13 -2.34
N CYS A 45 -12.44 5.13 -1.73
CA CYS A 45 -12.14 5.12 -0.31
C CYS A 45 -13.36 5.61 0.49
N LYS A 46 -13.95 4.72 1.29
CA LYS A 46 -15.02 5.07 2.23
C LYS A 46 -14.41 5.60 3.54
N ASP A 47 -14.65 6.87 3.86
CA ASP A 47 -14.29 7.44 5.16
C ASP A 47 -15.51 7.45 6.09
N THR A 48 -15.50 6.57 7.09
CA THR A 48 -16.59 6.42 8.05
C THR A 48 -16.60 7.48 9.15
N LYS A 49 -15.60 8.36 9.23
CA LYS A 49 -15.52 9.38 10.29
C LYS A 49 -15.94 10.77 9.86
N ASN A 50 -15.67 11.19 8.63
CA ASN A 50 -16.02 12.54 8.14
C ASN A 50 -16.94 12.56 6.91
N GLY A 51 -17.44 11.41 6.47
CA GLY A 51 -18.60 11.32 5.57
C GLY A 51 -18.38 11.82 4.14
N THR A 52 -17.13 11.90 3.67
CA THR A 52 -16.85 12.18 2.26
C THR A 52 -16.15 10.98 1.66
N ASP A 53 -16.89 10.20 0.88
CA ASP A 53 -16.30 9.19 0.01
C ASP A 53 -15.31 9.88 -0.94
N LYS A 54 -14.09 9.35 -0.97
CA LYS A 54 -13.02 9.91 -1.81
C LYS A 54 -12.76 8.95 -2.96
N VAL A 55 -12.81 9.48 -4.18
CA VAL A 55 -12.38 8.76 -5.38
C VAL A 55 -10.91 9.07 -5.65
N LEU A 56 -10.09 8.03 -5.71
CA LEU A 56 -8.70 8.10 -6.11
C LEU A 56 -8.58 7.69 -7.58
N HIS A 57 -7.91 8.50 -8.39
CA HIS A 57 -7.58 8.14 -9.77
C HIS A 57 -6.29 7.30 -9.77
N LEU A 58 -6.36 6.14 -10.41
CA LEU A 58 -5.26 5.18 -10.47
C LEU A 58 -4.51 5.38 -11.78
N THR A 59 -3.19 5.49 -11.71
CA THR A 59 -2.34 5.55 -12.90
C THR A 59 -2.26 4.18 -13.58
N ASP A 60 -1.89 4.16 -14.86
CA ASP A 60 -1.74 2.91 -15.62
C ASP A 60 -0.80 1.89 -14.95
N ILE A 61 0.28 2.38 -14.33
CA ILE A 61 1.23 1.53 -13.60
C ILE A 61 0.60 0.89 -12.36
N VAL A 62 -0.26 1.61 -11.63
CA VAL A 62 -1.01 1.06 -10.51
C VAL A 62 -2.03 0.03 -10.99
N VAL A 63 -2.72 0.31 -12.09
CA VAL A 63 -3.70 -0.61 -12.69
C VAL A 63 -3.04 -1.90 -13.14
N ALA A 64 -1.84 -1.82 -13.73
CA ALA A 64 -1.06 -3.00 -14.11
C ALA A 64 -0.69 -3.85 -12.88
N GLU A 65 -0.18 -3.23 -11.82
CA GLU A 65 0.18 -3.93 -10.59
C GLU A 65 -1.04 -4.53 -9.87
N LEU A 66 -2.17 -3.81 -9.83
CA LEU A 66 -3.43 -4.35 -9.30
C LEU A 66 -3.89 -5.59 -10.06
N LYS A 67 -3.71 -5.63 -11.38
CA LYS A 67 -4.03 -6.82 -12.20
C LYS A 67 -3.11 -8.00 -11.88
N ASN A 68 -1.82 -7.74 -11.62
CA ASN A 68 -0.85 -8.78 -11.23
C ASN A 68 -1.19 -9.42 -9.88
N HIS A 69 -1.82 -8.65 -8.98
CA HIS A 69 -2.21 -9.10 -7.64
C HIS A 69 -3.67 -9.53 -7.50
N ARG A 70 -4.44 -9.51 -8.60
CA ARG A 70 -5.88 -9.69 -8.53
C ARG A 70 -6.25 -11.05 -7.93
N ALA A 71 -6.98 -11.01 -6.83
CA ALA A 71 -7.62 -12.18 -6.22
C ALA A 71 -9.11 -12.19 -6.53
N LEU A 72 -9.71 -13.39 -6.59
CA LEU A 72 -11.16 -13.56 -6.65
C LEU A 72 -11.75 -13.35 -5.24
N GLY A 73 -12.68 -12.40 -5.08
CA GLY A 73 -13.45 -12.22 -3.85
C GLY A 73 -13.60 -10.76 -3.37
N HIS A 74 -14.17 -10.61 -2.16
CA HIS A 74 -14.43 -9.32 -1.50
C HIS A 74 -13.40 -8.96 -0.42
N GLY A 75 -12.26 -9.66 -0.38
CA GLY A 75 -11.23 -9.44 0.63
C GLY A 75 -10.54 -8.08 0.49
N LEU A 76 -9.81 -7.71 1.54
CA LEU A 76 -8.91 -6.56 1.52
C LEU A 76 -7.83 -6.78 0.44
N ILE A 77 -7.50 -5.72 -0.31
CA ILE A 77 -6.38 -5.74 -1.26
C ILE A 77 -5.07 -6.02 -0.51
N PHE A 78 -4.92 -5.40 0.66
CA PHE A 78 -3.76 -5.53 1.55
C PHE A 78 -4.09 -6.40 2.78
N GLY A 79 -4.87 -7.46 2.57
CA GLY A 79 -5.26 -8.42 3.60
C GLY A 79 -4.15 -9.43 3.93
N SER A 80 -4.23 -10.03 5.11
CA SER A 80 -3.28 -11.08 5.51
C SER A 80 -3.47 -12.35 4.68
N PRO A 81 -2.39 -13.00 4.23
CA PRO A 81 -2.48 -14.29 3.52
C PRO A 81 -3.23 -15.37 4.30
N HIS A 82 -3.21 -15.29 5.64
CA HIS A 82 -3.88 -16.25 6.53
C HIS A 82 -5.30 -15.81 6.91
N ASN A 83 -5.62 -14.52 6.81
CA ASN A 83 -6.94 -13.98 7.08
C ASN A 83 -7.18 -12.74 6.20
N PRO A 84 -7.89 -12.88 5.05
CA PRO A 84 -8.09 -11.80 4.09
C PRO A 84 -9.00 -10.66 4.59
N LEU A 85 -9.61 -10.81 5.77
CA LEU A 85 -10.40 -9.78 6.44
C LEU A 85 -9.59 -8.96 7.44
N SER A 86 -8.36 -9.39 7.75
CA SER A 86 -7.45 -8.67 8.63
C SER A 86 -6.41 -7.93 7.79
N ILE A 87 -6.13 -6.68 8.13
CA ILE A 87 -5.07 -5.89 7.50
C ILE A 87 -3.73 -6.60 7.73
N TYR A 88 -2.91 -6.70 6.69
CA TYR A 88 -1.56 -7.23 6.80
C TYR A 88 -0.61 -6.19 7.44
N ASP A 89 0.23 -6.64 8.36
CA ASP A 89 1.21 -5.78 9.02
C ASP A 89 2.52 -5.71 8.21
N PHE A 90 2.64 -4.68 7.38
CA PHE A 90 3.81 -4.44 6.54
C PHE A 90 5.05 -3.89 7.27
N ARG A 91 5.11 -3.90 8.61
CA ARG A 91 6.27 -3.37 9.37
C ARG A 91 7.57 -4.06 9.02
N ASN A 92 7.54 -5.39 8.84
CA ASN A 92 8.74 -6.16 8.52
C ASN A 92 9.18 -5.93 7.07
N GLU A 93 8.24 -5.82 6.13
CA GLU A 93 8.50 -5.55 4.73
C GLU A 93 9.07 -4.13 4.55
N SER A 94 8.55 -3.16 5.31
CA SER A 94 9.11 -1.80 5.35
C SER A 94 10.57 -1.80 5.80
N HIS A 95 10.88 -2.52 6.87
CA HIS A 95 12.24 -2.64 7.38
C HIS A 95 13.18 -3.27 6.35
N ARG A 96 12.73 -4.36 5.72
CA ARG A 96 13.51 -5.07 4.71
C ARG A 96 13.72 -4.26 3.44
N ALA A 97 12.71 -3.50 3.00
CA ALA A 97 12.84 -2.61 1.84
C ALA A 97 13.88 -1.52 2.10
N LEU A 98 13.91 -0.96 3.31
CA LEU A 98 14.93 0.02 3.73
C LEU A 98 16.32 -0.60 3.80
N GLU A 99 16.46 -1.81 4.35
CA GLU A 99 17.72 -2.55 4.36
C GLU A 99 18.24 -2.82 2.94
N GLN A 100 17.36 -3.24 2.02
CA GLN A 100 17.73 -3.51 0.63
C GLN A 100 18.09 -2.25 -0.16
N ALA A 101 17.48 -1.12 0.16
CA ALA A 101 17.78 0.17 -0.44
C ALA A 101 19.01 0.86 0.20
N GLU A 102 19.67 0.21 1.17
CA GLU A 102 20.79 0.75 1.94
C GLU A 102 20.44 2.10 2.62
N ILE A 103 19.15 2.31 2.92
CA ILE A 103 18.67 3.51 3.60
C ILE A 103 18.75 3.28 5.11
N ALA A 104 19.40 4.22 5.80
CA ALA A 104 19.48 4.19 7.25
C ALA A 104 18.08 4.17 7.88
N LEU A 105 17.83 3.18 8.75
CA LEU A 105 16.56 3.01 9.47
C LEU A 105 16.26 4.13 10.47
N PHE A 106 17.28 4.92 10.79
CA PHE A 106 17.20 6.05 11.70
C PHE A 106 17.82 7.27 11.03
N ASN A 107 17.20 8.43 11.21
CA ASN A 107 17.80 9.69 10.78
C ASN A 107 18.93 10.13 11.74
N GLU A 108 19.56 11.26 11.44
CA GLU A 108 20.63 11.87 12.23
C GLU A 108 20.25 12.17 13.69
N LYS A 109 18.94 12.25 13.98
CA LYS A 109 18.37 12.50 15.32
C LYS A 109 17.99 11.22 16.06
N GLY A 110 18.26 10.05 15.48
CA GLY A 110 17.89 8.74 16.06
C GLY A 110 16.40 8.41 15.94
N GLU A 111 15.65 9.11 15.08
CA GLU A 111 14.22 8.86 14.85
C GLU A 111 14.05 7.80 13.77
N LYS A 112 13.16 6.83 14.02
CA LYS A 112 12.91 5.73 13.08
C LYS A 112 12.25 6.23 11.80
N LEU A 113 12.79 5.83 10.65
CA LEU A 113 12.16 6.07 9.35
C LEU A 113 10.83 5.30 9.29
N VAL A 114 9.73 6.02 9.07
CA VAL A 114 8.38 5.45 8.97
C VAL A 114 7.85 5.58 7.55
N PHE A 115 6.71 4.96 7.27
CA PHE A 115 6.05 4.98 5.96
C PHE A 115 5.91 6.40 5.36
N HIS A 116 5.82 7.44 6.20
CA HIS A 116 5.82 8.84 5.78
C HIS A 116 7.13 9.27 5.10
N SER A 117 8.27 8.75 5.55
CA SER A 117 9.60 9.04 5.00
C SER A 117 9.85 8.36 3.65
N LEU A 118 9.24 7.20 3.40
CA LEU A 118 9.34 6.51 2.11
C LEU A 118 8.67 7.32 0.97
N ARG A 119 7.60 8.05 1.27
CA ARG A 119 6.97 8.98 0.30
C ARG A 119 7.94 10.08 -0.13
N HIS A 120 8.82 10.53 0.75
CA HIS A 120 9.80 11.60 0.46
C HIS A 120 11.08 11.08 -0.20
N ALA A 121 11.52 9.86 0.15
CA ALA A 121 12.73 9.26 -0.44
C ALA A 121 12.59 9.00 -1.95
N PHE A 122 11.38 8.70 -2.44
CA PHE A 122 11.15 8.43 -3.86
C PHE A 122 11.01 9.68 -4.74
N PHE A 123 10.97 10.89 -4.15
CA PHE A 123 10.83 12.15 -4.90
C PHE A 123 12.19 12.75 -5.34
N GLN A 124 13.31 12.08 -5.03
CA GLN A 124 14.67 12.53 -5.38
C GLN A 124 15.46 11.53 -6.25
N LEU A 125 14.81 10.50 -6.80
CA LEU A 125 15.36 9.63 -7.83
C LEU A 125 14.57 9.82 -9.13
#